data_AF-A0A7W1BFH7-F1
#
_entry.id   AF-A0A7W1BFH7-F1
#
_cell.length_a   1.000
_cell.length_b   1.000
_cell.length_c   1.000
_cell.angle_alpha   90.00
_cell.angle_beta   90.00
_cell.angle_gamma   90.00
#
_symmetry.space_group_name_H-M   'P 1'
#
loop_
_entity.id
_entity.type
_entity.pdbx_description
1 polymer ?
#
loop_
_entity_poly.entity_id
_entity_poly.type
_entity_poly.pdbx_seq_one_letter_code
_entity_poly.pdbx_strand_id
1 'polypeptide(L)'
;MSGAGVGLGWARLAAAVAGVLPAAEVDGVWVFSPLRREGREWGTAVLSRVDGDRRRIYTARYVLAVRGKERGKFEATVQEVGSGPVEALAKLLQDAQKRVDDEQPPLPVAPDRWFAPADSGPSR
;
A
#
# COMPACT_ATOMS: atom_id res chain seq x y z
N MET A 1 3.86 -13.31 -14.45
CA MET A 1 2.73 -13.10 -13.53
C MET A 1 3.10 -11.97 -12.60
N SER A 2 2.59 -10.76 -12.84
CA SER A 2 2.86 -9.60 -11.97
C SER A 2 1.99 -9.75 -10.72
N GLY A 3 2.59 -10.12 -9.59
CA GLY A 3 1.87 -10.26 -8.32
C GLY A 3 1.32 -8.90 -7.86
N ALA A 4 0.12 -8.90 -7.28
CA ALA A 4 -0.41 -7.71 -6.63
C ALA A 4 0.56 -7.20 -5.55
N GLY A 5 0.74 -5.88 -5.46
CA GLY A 5 1.69 -5.28 -4.51
C GLY A 5 3.16 -5.41 -4.91
N VAL A 6 3.46 -5.88 -6.14
CA VAL A 6 4.82 -6.01 -6.67
C VAL A 6 5.04 -4.96 -7.77
N GLY A 7 6.13 -4.19 -7.66
CA GLY A 7 6.52 -3.17 -8.66
C GLY A 7 7.21 -1.97 -8.02
N LEU A 8 7.84 -1.12 -8.85
CA LEU A 8 8.61 0.04 -8.38
C LEU A 8 7.76 1.00 -7.53
N GLY A 9 6.51 1.26 -7.92
CA GLY A 9 5.58 2.10 -7.16
C GLY A 9 5.30 1.53 -5.77
N TRP A 10 4.99 0.23 -5.69
CA TRP A 10 4.76 -0.47 -4.43
C TRP A 10 5.99 -0.53 -3.52
N ALA A 11 7.18 -0.80 -4.08
CA ALA A 11 8.42 -0.83 -3.31
C ALA A 11 8.74 0.54 -2.70
N ARG A 12 8.55 1.62 -3.46
CA ARG A 12 8.72 3.00 -2.96
C ARG A 12 7.66 3.36 -1.93
N LEU A 13 6.41 2.90 -2.10
CA LEU A 13 5.37 3.10 -1.10
C LEU A 13 5.69 2.36 0.20
N ALA A 14 6.13 1.10 0.14
CA ALA A 14 6.53 0.32 1.31
C ALA A 14 7.66 1.03 2.09
N ALA A 15 8.66 1.56 1.38
CA ALA A 15 9.73 2.36 1.98
C ALA A 15 9.21 3.65 2.64
N ALA A 16 8.29 4.37 1.99
CA ALA A 16 7.66 5.56 2.56
C ALA A 16 6.86 5.23 3.82
N VAL A 17 6.13 4.11 3.82
CA VAL A 17 5.38 3.64 5.00
C VAL A 17 6.33 3.23 6.12
N ALA A 18 7.42 2.52 5.84
CA ALA A 18 8.42 2.15 6.85
C ALA A 18 9.08 3.36 7.52
N GLY A 19 9.09 4.53 6.86
CA GLY A 19 9.53 5.80 7.46
C GLY A 19 8.52 6.42 8.44
N VAL A 20 7.27 5.96 8.44
CA VAL A 20 6.18 6.48 9.29
C VAL A 20 5.76 5.46 10.36
N LEU A 21 5.76 4.18 10.02
CA LEU A 21 5.29 3.07 10.84
C LEU A 21 6.37 2.01 10.98
N PRO A 22 6.62 1.47 12.19
CA PRO A 22 7.52 0.34 12.35
C PRO A 22 6.95 -0.89 11.62
N ALA A 23 7.71 -1.46 10.68
CA ALA A 23 7.26 -2.62 9.91
C ALA A 23 6.88 -3.83 10.79
N ALA A 24 7.58 -4.00 11.92
CA ALA A 24 7.33 -5.07 12.89
C ALA A 24 5.96 -4.97 13.58
N GLU A 25 5.32 -3.80 13.54
CA GLU A 25 4.01 -3.58 14.15
C GLU A 25 2.88 -3.70 13.13
N VAL A 26 3.18 -3.87 11.83
CA VAL A 26 2.18 -4.04 10.77
C VAL A 26 1.80 -5.52 10.68
N ASP A 27 0.57 -5.84 11.06
CA ASP A 27 0.03 -7.22 11.03
C ASP A 27 -0.80 -7.52 9.77
N GLY A 28 -1.09 -6.50 8.94
CA GLY A 28 -1.81 -6.70 7.69
C GLY A 28 -1.58 -5.61 6.65
N VAL A 29 -1.52 -6.04 5.38
CA VAL A 29 -1.44 -5.15 4.21
C VAL A 29 -2.43 -5.65 3.17
N TRP A 30 -3.24 -4.73 2.63
CA TRP A 30 -4.14 -4.97 1.51
C TRP A 30 -3.88 -3.96 0.42
N VAL A 31 -3.63 -4.43 -0.80
CA VAL A 31 -3.32 -3.57 -1.95
C VAL A 31 -4.47 -3.59 -2.94
N PHE A 32 -4.82 -2.42 -3.45
CA PHE A 32 -5.79 -2.26 -4.52
C PHE A 32 -5.08 -2.35 -5.88
N SER A 33 -5.83 -2.68 -6.93
CA SER A 33 -5.30 -2.68 -8.29
C SER A 33 -4.82 -1.26 -8.64
N PRO A 34 -3.56 -1.08 -9.06
CA PRO A 34 -3.05 0.25 -9.36
C PRO A 34 -3.73 0.78 -10.64
N LEU A 35 -4.30 1.98 -10.54
CA LEU A 35 -4.89 2.67 -11.69
C LEU A 35 -3.76 3.22 -12.56
N ARG A 36 -3.83 3.02 -13.88
CA ARG A 36 -2.86 3.56 -14.84
C ARG A 36 -3.58 4.38 -15.90
N ARG A 37 -3.26 5.68 -15.95
CA ARG A 37 -3.87 6.64 -16.87
C ARG A 37 -2.91 7.80 -17.12
N GLU A 38 -2.95 8.38 -18.32
CA GLU A 38 -2.21 9.63 -18.63
C GLU A 38 -0.70 9.57 -18.30
N GLY A 39 -0.07 8.40 -18.46
CA GLY A 39 1.36 8.23 -18.20
C GLY A 39 1.73 8.22 -16.71
N ARG A 40 0.76 8.06 -15.82
CA ARG A 40 0.93 7.93 -14.37
C ARG A 40 0.30 6.63 -13.87
N GLU A 41 0.81 6.17 -12.74
CA GLU A 41 0.32 5.04 -11.97
C GLU A 41 -0.05 5.52 -10.57
N TRP A 42 -1.24 5.17 -10.11
CA TRP A 42 -1.71 5.43 -8.76
C TRP A 42 -1.94 4.10 -8.04
N GLY A 43 -1.36 3.93 -6.87
CA GLY A 43 -1.62 2.76 -6.03
C GLY A 43 -2.18 3.17 -4.67
N THR A 44 -3.08 2.34 -4.15
CA THR A 44 -3.62 2.47 -2.79
C THR A 44 -3.38 1.18 -2.02
N ALA A 45 -2.84 1.30 -0.81
CA ALA A 45 -2.73 0.23 0.17
C ALA A 45 -3.46 0.62 1.45
N VAL A 46 -4.06 -0.36 2.11
CA VAL A 46 -4.54 -0.25 3.49
C VAL A 46 -3.62 -1.11 4.35
N LEU A 47 -3.25 -0.58 5.51
CA LEU A 47 -2.40 -1.26 6.48
C LEU A 47 -3.11 -1.33 7.81
N SER A 48 -2.90 -2.44 8.52
CA SER A 48 -3.25 -2.60 9.92
C SER A 48 -1.97 -2.64 10.74
N ARG A 49 -1.94 -1.86 11.81
CA ARG A 49 -0.85 -1.79 12.78
C ARG A 49 -1.39 -2.19 14.15
N VAL A 50 -0.65 -3.04 14.84
CA VAL A 50 -0.90 -3.44 16.22
C VAL A 50 -0.55 -2.27 17.15
N ASP A 51 -1.51 -1.89 18.01
CA ASP A 51 -1.35 -0.92 19.09
C ASP A 51 -1.98 -1.51 20.36
N GLY A 52 -1.22 -2.38 21.03
CA GLY A 52 -1.71 -3.23 22.12
C GLY A 52 -2.84 -4.16 21.65
N ASP A 53 -4.01 -4.05 22.27
CA ASP A 53 -5.19 -4.85 21.90
C ASP A 53 -5.96 -4.27 20.69
N ARG A 54 -5.60 -3.07 20.24
CA ARG A 54 -6.27 -2.35 19.15
C ARG A 54 -5.45 -2.40 17.88
N ARG A 55 -6.15 -2.23 16.75
CA ARG A 55 -5.53 -2.05 15.44
C ARG A 55 -5.76 -0.62 14.99
N ARG A 56 -4.69 0.03 14.57
CA ARG A 56 -4.74 1.30 13.84
C ARG A 56 -4.70 1.03 12.35
N ILE A 57 -5.60 1.67 11.63
CA ILE A 57 -5.74 1.48 10.19
C ILE A 57 -5.15 2.70 9.49
N TYR A 58 -4.27 2.43 8.53
CA TYR A 58 -3.66 3.45 7.69
C TYR A 58 -4.05 3.22 6.24
N THR A 59 -4.30 4.31 5.53
CA THR A 59 -4.37 4.30 4.06
C THR A 59 -3.08 4.94 3.54
N ALA A 60 -2.34 4.19 2.74
CA ALA A 60 -1.16 4.65 2.05
C ALA A 60 -1.44 4.74 0.55
N ARG A 61 -1.03 5.83 -0.08
CA ARG A 61 -1.22 6.04 -1.52
C ARG A 61 0.07 6.51 -2.17
N TYR A 62 0.25 6.21 -3.44
CA TYR A 62 1.29 6.82 -4.24
C TYR A 62 0.79 7.28 -5.61
N VAL A 63 1.54 8.21 -6.19
CA VAL A 63 1.50 8.56 -7.61
C VAL A 63 2.91 8.42 -8.17
N LEU A 64 3.05 7.64 -9.23
CA LEU A 64 4.30 7.43 -9.95
C LEU A 64 4.13 7.85 -11.40
N ALA A 65 4.93 8.83 -11.85
CA ALA A 65 5.01 9.18 -13.26
C ALA A 65 5.80 8.08 -14.01
N VAL A 66 5.13 7.34 -14.89
CA VAL A 66 5.72 6.21 -15.64
C VAL A 66 6.15 6.61 -17.06
N ARG A 67 5.62 7.71 -17.61
CA ARG A 67 5.96 8.25 -18.94
C ARG A 67 5.98 9.79 -18.94
N GLY A 68 6.55 10.38 -19.99
CA GLY A 68 6.64 11.84 -20.17
C GLY A 68 7.86 12.48 -19.49
N LYS A 69 7.92 13.81 -19.51
CA LYS A 69 9.05 14.60 -18.95
C LYS A 69 9.24 14.40 -17.45
N GLU A 70 8.17 14.07 -16.75
CA GLU A 70 8.13 13.88 -15.29
C GLU A 70 8.43 12.43 -14.88
N ARG A 71 8.79 11.56 -15.83
CA ARG A 71 9.01 10.13 -15.58
C ARG A 71 9.97 9.91 -14.40
N GLY A 72 9.55 9.06 -13.47
CA GLY A 72 10.31 8.74 -12.27
C GLY A 72 9.95 9.58 -11.04
N LYS A 73 9.22 10.70 -11.21
CA LYS A 73 8.65 11.45 -10.09
C LYS A 73 7.67 10.58 -9.31
N PHE A 74 7.80 10.63 -8.00
CA PHE A 74 7.06 9.79 -7.06
C PHE A 74 6.61 10.65 -5.89
N GLU A 75 5.34 10.53 -5.55
CA GLU A 75 4.73 11.15 -4.38
C GLU A 75 3.99 10.07 -3.61
N ALA A 76 4.08 10.09 -2.29
CA ALA A 76 3.37 9.18 -1.42
C ALA A 76 2.73 9.90 -0.25
N THR A 77 1.59 9.39 0.20
CA THR A 77 0.89 9.84 1.40
C THR A 77 0.55 8.65 2.26
N VAL A 78 0.65 8.82 3.58
CA VAL A 78 0.30 7.81 4.58
C VAL A 78 -0.58 8.51 5.61
N GLN A 79 -1.80 8.03 5.79
CA GLN A 79 -2.79 8.66 6.65
C GLN A 79 -3.43 7.63 7.58
N GLU A 80 -3.47 7.92 8.88
CA GLU A 80 -4.30 7.16 9.83
C GLU A 80 -5.78 7.48 9.56
N VAL A 81 -6.59 6.46 9.33
CA VAL A 81 -8.01 6.62 9.01
C VAL A 81 -8.93 6.13 10.14
N GLY A 82 -8.38 5.43 11.14
CA GLY A 82 -9.14 5.05 12.32
C GLY A 82 -8.39 4.06 13.22
N SER A 83 -9.00 3.78 14.37
CA SER A 83 -8.58 2.72 15.28
C SER A 83 -9.79 1.89 15.71
N GLY A 84 -9.59 0.59 15.91
CA GLY A 84 -10.67 -0.30 16.29
C GLY A 84 -10.18 -1.70 16.65
N PRO A 85 -11.08 -2.56 17.15
CA PRO A 85 -10.79 -3.99 17.31
C PRO A 85 -10.66 -4.64 15.92
N VAL A 86 -10.00 -5.79 15.82
CA VAL A 86 -9.66 -6.42 14.52
C VAL A 86 -10.90 -6.74 13.69
N GLU A 87 -12.05 -6.96 14.32
CA GLU A 87 -13.34 -7.23 13.67
C GLU A 87 -13.86 -5.99 12.91
N ALA A 88 -13.45 -4.78 13.30
CA ALA A 88 -13.81 -3.55 12.60
C ALA A 88 -13.03 -3.35 11.29
N LEU A 89 -11.92 -4.09 11.08
CA LEU A 89 -11.09 -4.03 9.89
C LEU A 89 -11.88 -4.37 8.62
N ALA A 90 -12.72 -5.40 8.66
CA ALA A 90 -13.50 -5.83 7.49
C ALA A 90 -14.43 -4.71 6.99
N LYS A 91 -15.08 -3.99 7.91
CA LYS A 91 -15.94 -2.85 7.60
C LYS A 91 -15.14 -1.67 7.05
N LEU A 92 -13.97 -1.39 7.63
CA LEU A 92 -13.08 -0.33 7.15
C LEU A 92 -12.52 -0.62 5.76
N LEU A 93 -12.19 -1.88 5.45
CA LEU A 93 -11.78 -2.30 4.11
C LEU A 93 -12.90 -2.10 3.09
N GLN A 94 -14.15 -2.43 3.45
CA GLN A 94 -15.32 -2.16 2.60
C GLN A 94 -15.53 -0.65 2.37
N ASP A 95 -15.40 0.17 3.42
CA ASP A 95 -15.55 1.61 3.30
C ASP A 95 -14.40 2.25 2.50
N ALA A 96 -13.18 1.72 2.63
CA ALA A 96 -12.05 2.13 1.80
C ALA A 96 -12.27 1.77 0.32
N GLN A 97 -12.77 0.56 0.04
CA GLN A 97 -13.09 0.12 -1.32
C GLN A 97 -14.11 1.05 -1.99
N LYS A 98 -15.21 1.38 -1.29
CA LYS A 98 -16.23 2.32 -1.78
C LYS A 98 -15.67 3.70 -2.13
N ARG A 99 -14.61 4.15 -1.44
CA ARG A 99 -13.99 5.47 -1.69
C ARG A 99 -13.01 5.48 -2.86
N VAL A 100 -12.42 4.32 -3.19
CA VAL A 100 -11.47 4.20 -4.30
C VAL A 100 -12.20 3.99 -5.64
N ASP A 101 -13.53 3.82 -5.61
CA ASP A 101 -14.37 3.53 -6.78
C ASP A 101 -13.85 2.33 -7.59
N ASP A 102 -13.30 1.34 -6.87
CA ASP A 102 -12.75 0.11 -7.42
C ASP A 102 -13.65 -1.07 -7.03
N GLU A 103 -14.19 -1.74 -8.05
CA GLU A 103 -15.03 -2.92 -7.88
C GLU A 103 -14.22 -4.16 -7.49
N GLN A 104 -12.89 -4.14 -7.67
CA GLN A 104 -12.04 -5.26 -7.31
C GLN A 104 -11.74 -5.26 -5.80
N PRO A 105 -11.93 -6.40 -5.12
CA PRO A 105 -11.58 -6.51 -3.71
C PRO A 105 -10.05 -6.36 -3.55
N PRO A 106 -9.59 -5.68 -2.50
CA PRO A 106 -8.16 -5.52 -2.30
C PRO A 106 -7.51 -6.86 -1.96
N LEU A 107 -6.30 -7.05 -2.47
CA LEU A 107 -5.58 -8.31 -2.33
C LEU A 107 -4.70 -8.26 -1.07
N PRO A 108 -4.81 -9.25 -0.17
CA PRO A 108 -3.93 -9.33 0.99
C PRO A 108 -2.50 -9.64 0.55
N VAL A 109 -1.54 -8.93 1.12
CA VAL A 109 -0.10 -9.16 0.93
C VAL A 109 0.53 -9.34 2.31
N ALA A 110 1.39 -10.36 2.46
CA ALA A 110 2.10 -10.57 3.71
C ALA A 110 3.01 -9.36 4.02
N PRO A 111 2.97 -8.78 5.24
CA PRO A 111 3.81 -7.63 5.59
C PRO A 111 5.29 -7.86 5.32
N ASP A 112 5.83 -9.01 5.72
CA ASP A 112 7.25 -9.37 5.50
C ASP A 112 7.63 -9.33 4.02
N ARG A 113 6.72 -9.74 3.14
CA ARG A 113 6.93 -9.72 1.69
C ARG A 113 6.80 -8.31 1.12
N TRP A 114 5.91 -7.50 1.67
CA TRP A 114 5.65 -6.15 1.17
C TRP A 114 6.75 -5.16 1.58
N PHE A 115 7.29 -5.30 2.79
CA PHE A 115 8.43 -4.54 3.29
C PHE A 115 9.78 -5.13 2.89
N ALA A 116 9.81 -6.34 2.32
CA ALA A 116 11.06 -6.90 1.80
C ALA A 116 11.69 -5.90 0.83
N PRO A 117 13.00 -5.62 0.97
CA PRO A 117 13.69 -4.84 -0.04
C PRO A 117 13.46 -5.54 -1.39
N ALA A 118 13.00 -4.79 -2.39
CA ALA A 118 12.85 -5.34 -3.73
C ALA A 118 14.22 -5.89 -4.11
N ASP A 119 14.34 -7.22 -4.17
CA ASP A 119 15.58 -7.90 -4.53
C ASP A 119 16.13 -7.20 -5.75
N SER A 120 17.24 -6.48 -5.54
CA SER A 120 18.04 -6.00 -6.65
C SER A 120 18.60 -7.29 -7.24
N GLY A 121 17.90 -7.84 -8.24
CA GLY A 121 18.32 -9.03 -8.95
C GLY A 121 19.81 -8.90 -9.30
N PRO A 122 20.56 -10.01 -9.27
CA PRO A 122 22.01 -9.97 -9.17
C PRO A 122 22.58 -9.12 -10.31
N SER A 123 23.43 -8.16 -9.96
CA SER A 123 24.36 -7.59 -10.93
C SER A 123 25.34 -8.68 -11.37
N ARG A 124 24.96 -9.50 -12.34
CA ARG A 124 25.84 -10.04 -13.39
C ARG A 124 25.12 -10.92 -14.39
#